data_AF-A0AAW5RRH4-F1
#
_entry.id   AF-A0AAW5RRH4-F1
#
_cell.length_a   1.000
_cell.length_b   1.000
_cell.length_c   1.000
_cell.angle_alpha   90.00
_cell.angle_beta   90.00
_cell.angle_gamma   90.00
#
_symmetry.space_group_name_H-M   'P 1'
#
loop_
_entity.id
_entity.type
_entity.pdbx_description
1 polymer ?
#
loop_
_entity_poly.entity_id
_entity_poly.type
_entity_poly.pdbx_seq_one_letter_code
_entity_poly.pdbx_strand_id
1 'polypeptide(L)'
;MAYIKKIFVTYKDCASQRVLELPAILTEKGILVSHLCYLAWFSQKSESWKERSCFALMLLLRYINACKDITSTTEMLKSFTQSLVTGTIDMATMKDSLELYWRPRKINDANVILYHITNYTDFLAEQDDFTTNRLNPYRKATSYEERLNWCSYYHKQANVFLNHLSNKIDAAEKNKLVRVIGNHLEDKVDYEYATRFPEDQIERLLYLGFEKNGVIDYKSQAITMLMNYGGLRKSEIFH
;
A
#
# COMPACT_ATOMS: atom_id res chain seq x y z
N MET A 1 14.56 -1.23 24.52
CA MET A 1 13.97 -2.09 23.47
C MET A 1 13.02 -1.17 22.73
N ALA A 2 13.39 -0.72 21.54
CA ALA A 2 12.63 0.29 20.81
C ALA A 2 11.22 -0.21 20.50
N TYR A 3 10.24 0.21 21.29
CA TYR A 3 8.85 -0.13 21.07
C TYR A 3 8.30 0.72 19.92
N ILE A 4 7.54 0.07 19.04
CA ILE A 4 6.83 0.73 17.94
C ILE A 4 5.40 0.21 18.00
N LYS A 5 4.47 1.07 18.41
CA LYS A 5 3.05 0.73 18.58
C LYS A 5 2.17 1.71 17.79
N LYS A 6 1.10 1.17 17.23
CA LYS A 6 0.02 1.98 16.68
C LYS A 6 -0.90 2.41 17.82
N ILE A 7 -1.26 3.68 17.85
CA ILE A 7 -2.28 4.25 18.74
C ILE A 7 -3.26 5.08 17.91
N PHE A 8 -4.46 5.35 18.43
CA PHE A 8 -5.36 6.33 17.83
C PHE A 8 -5.23 7.65 18.58
N VAL A 9 -5.19 8.74 17.84
CA VAL A 9 -5.07 10.09 18.39
C VAL A 9 -6.08 11.02 17.75
N THR A 10 -6.55 11.97 18.55
CA THR A 10 -7.36 13.08 18.08
C THR A 10 -6.43 14.16 17.56
N TYR A 11 -6.36 14.31 16.24
CA TYR A 11 -5.63 15.38 15.56
C TYR A 11 -6.55 16.59 15.42
N LYS A 12 -6.10 17.75 15.92
CA LYS A 12 -6.80 19.02 15.75
C LYS A 12 -5.94 19.94 14.88
N ASP A 13 -6.45 20.27 13.71
CA ASP A 13 -5.78 21.23 12.83
C ASP A 13 -5.92 22.65 13.39
N CYS A 14 -4.81 23.36 13.51
CA CYS A 14 -4.81 24.75 13.98
C CYS A 14 -5.49 25.69 12.98
N ALA A 15 -5.31 25.45 11.67
CA ALA A 15 -5.82 26.35 10.63
C ALA A 15 -7.32 26.15 10.37
N SER A 16 -7.76 24.91 10.15
CA SER A 16 -9.16 24.61 9.85
C SER A 16 -10.03 24.31 11.07
N GLN A 17 -9.44 24.20 12.28
CA GLN A 17 -10.11 23.74 13.51
C GLN A 17 -10.81 22.37 13.38
N ARG A 18 -10.52 21.62 12.30
CA ARG A 18 -11.06 20.29 12.09
C ARG A 18 -10.44 19.31 13.08
N VAL A 19 -11.30 18.45 13.62
CA VAL A 19 -10.91 17.37 14.52
C VAL A 19 -11.04 16.06 13.75
N LEU A 20 -9.95 15.31 13.69
CA LEU A 20 -9.87 14.03 12.99
C LEU A 20 -9.35 12.96 13.95
N GLU A 21 -9.95 11.79 13.94
CA GLU A 21 -9.36 10.61 14.57
C GLU A 21 -8.44 9.92 13.56
N LEU A 22 -7.15 9.85 13.87
CA LEU A 22 -6.14 9.30 12.99
C LEU A 22 -5.28 8.27 13.72
N PRO A 23 -4.82 7.21 13.02
CA PRO A 23 -3.82 6.33 13.56
C PRO A 23 -2.47 7.06 13.63
N ALA A 24 -1.72 6.83 14.69
CA ALA A 24 -0.40 7.39 14.92
C ALA A 24 0.60 6.32 15.34
N ILE A 25 1.87 6.56 15.01
CA ILE A 25 2.97 5.68 15.39
C ILE A 25 3.63 6.24 16.64
N LEU A 26 3.56 5.48 17.74
CA LEU A 26 4.22 5.79 18.99
C LEU A 26 5.54 5.03 19.09
N THR A 27 6.61 5.78 19.31
CA THR A 27 7.98 5.30 19.52
C THR A 27 8.48 5.65 20.92
N GLU A 28 9.69 5.19 21.29
CA GLU A 28 10.35 5.58 22.55
C GLU A 28 10.53 7.10 22.69
N LYS A 29 10.70 7.81 21.57
CA LYS A 29 10.88 9.28 21.53
C LYS A 29 9.56 10.04 21.46
N GLY A 30 8.43 9.34 21.54
CA GLY A 30 7.09 9.92 21.40
C GLY A 30 6.44 9.61 20.05
N ILE A 31 5.44 10.41 19.71
CA ILE A 31 4.62 10.24 18.50
C ILE A 31 5.39 10.74 17.27
N LEU A 32 5.33 10.00 16.17
CA LEU A 32 5.87 10.44 14.89
C LEU A 32 4.93 11.50 14.26
N VAL A 33 5.07 12.74 14.72
CA VAL A 33 4.21 13.87 14.34
C VAL A 33 4.22 14.13 12.83
N SER A 34 5.38 14.01 12.18
CA SER A 34 5.50 14.19 10.73
C SER A 34 4.62 13.23 9.93
N HIS A 35 4.51 11.97 10.36
CA HIS A 35 3.60 11.01 9.73
C HIS A 35 2.14 11.30 10.06
N LEU A 36 1.84 11.73 11.27
CA LEU A 36 0.48 12.15 11.64
C LEU A 36 -0.01 13.32 10.78
N CYS A 37 0.83 14.33 10.57
CA CYS A 37 0.53 15.46 9.68
C CYS A 37 0.35 15.00 8.21
N TYR A 38 1.18 14.05 7.75
CA TYR A 38 0.99 13.42 6.43
C TYR A 38 -0.39 12.76 6.29
N LEU A 39 -0.83 12.00 7.30
CA LEU A 39 -2.16 11.38 7.28
C LEU A 39 -3.29 12.42 7.33
N ALA A 40 -3.09 13.53 8.04
CA ALA A 40 -4.04 14.65 8.06
C ALA A 40 -4.13 15.35 6.70
N TRP A 41 -3.00 15.55 6.02
CA TRP A 41 -2.95 16.10 4.66
C TRP A 41 -3.71 15.22 3.66
N PHE A 42 -3.60 13.90 3.80
CA PHE A 42 -4.35 12.92 3.02
C PHE A 42 -5.63 12.43 3.73
N SER A 43 -6.32 13.32 4.45
CA SER A 43 -7.53 12.99 5.21
C SER A 43 -8.65 12.37 4.37
N GLN A 44 -8.75 12.75 3.09
CA GLN A 44 -9.69 12.22 2.09
C GLN A 44 -9.43 10.77 1.67
N LYS A 45 -8.28 10.18 2.02
CA LYS A 45 -8.00 8.77 1.73
C LYS A 45 -8.77 7.86 2.68
N SER A 46 -9.05 6.64 2.21
CA SER A 46 -9.74 5.62 3.00
C SER A 46 -8.96 5.26 4.26
N GLU A 47 -9.68 4.77 5.27
CA GLU A 47 -9.07 4.26 6.50
C GLU A 47 -8.10 3.11 6.22
N SER A 48 -8.46 2.20 5.31
CA SER A 48 -7.58 1.11 4.87
C SER A 48 -6.24 1.60 4.31
N TRP A 49 -6.23 2.73 3.60
CA TRP A 49 -5.01 3.35 3.08
C TRP A 49 -4.16 3.94 4.21
N LYS A 50 -4.78 4.60 5.19
CA LYS A 50 -4.09 5.19 6.35
C LYS A 50 -3.46 4.10 7.23
N GLU A 51 -4.23 3.05 7.51
CA GLU A 51 -3.75 1.86 8.22
C GLU A 51 -2.56 1.20 7.52
N ARG A 52 -2.65 1.07 6.19
CA ARG A 52 -1.56 0.49 5.41
C ARG A 52 -0.31 1.37 5.41
N SER A 53 -0.48 2.69 5.39
CA SER A 53 0.63 3.64 5.54
C SER A 53 1.32 3.52 6.89
N CYS A 54 0.55 3.47 8.00
CA CYS A 54 1.11 3.23 9.33
C CYS A 54 1.87 1.90 9.40
N PHE A 55 1.28 0.83 8.91
CA PHE A 55 1.88 -0.50 8.91
C PHE A 55 3.22 -0.54 8.15
N ALA A 56 3.27 0.08 6.97
CA ALA A 56 4.48 0.16 6.15
C ALA A 56 5.63 0.85 6.90
N LEU A 57 5.35 1.99 7.55
CA LEU A 57 6.36 2.70 8.35
C LEU A 57 6.75 1.95 9.62
N MET A 58 5.81 1.28 10.29
CA MET A 58 6.14 0.45 11.45
C MET A 58 7.11 -0.68 11.08
N LEU A 59 6.94 -1.32 9.92
CA LEU A 59 7.89 -2.31 9.42
C LEU A 59 9.26 -1.69 9.16
N LEU A 60 9.31 -0.55 8.47
CA LEU A 60 10.57 0.14 8.19
C LEU A 60 11.31 0.52 9.48
N LEU A 61 10.61 1.08 10.46
CA LEU A 61 11.21 1.45 11.75
C LEU A 61 11.74 0.23 12.52
N ARG A 62 11.02 -0.91 12.48
CA ARG A 62 11.51 -2.17 13.06
C ARG A 62 12.79 -2.64 12.38
N TYR A 63 12.84 -2.55 11.06
CA TYR A 63 14.03 -2.90 10.29
C TYR A 63 15.22 -2.01 10.63
N ILE A 64 15.01 -0.70 10.66
CA ILE A 64 16.04 0.29 11.03
C ILE A 64 16.59 0.02 12.43
N ASN A 65 15.74 -0.33 13.39
CA ASN A 65 16.18 -0.66 14.75
C ASN A 65 16.99 -1.96 14.84
N ALA A 66 16.79 -2.89 13.90
CA ALA A 66 17.55 -4.13 13.84
C ALA A 66 18.91 -3.96 13.13
N CYS A 67 18.98 -3.07 12.14
CA CYS A 67 20.20 -2.77 11.41
C CYS A 67 21.12 -1.83 12.21
N LYS A 68 22.27 -2.33 12.66
CA LYS A 68 23.24 -1.54 13.45
C LYS A 68 24.17 -0.69 12.60
N ASP A 69 24.44 -1.10 11.36
CA ASP A 69 25.36 -0.41 10.44
C ASP A 69 24.62 0.03 9.18
N ILE A 70 24.26 1.32 9.10
CA ILE A 70 23.63 1.92 7.93
C ILE A 70 24.64 2.87 7.28
N THR A 71 25.22 2.44 6.15
CA THR A 71 26.15 3.23 5.34
C THR A 71 25.44 4.23 4.45
N SER A 72 24.33 3.82 3.85
CA SER A 72 23.54 4.64 2.92
C SER A 72 22.05 4.39 3.08
N THR A 73 21.26 5.46 3.10
CA THR A 73 19.81 5.40 3.28
C THR A 73 19.11 4.71 2.10
N THR A 74 19.63 4.87 0.88
CA THR A 74 19.11 4.18 -0.31
C THR A 74 19.44 2.69 -0.28
N GLU A 75 20.65 2.31 0.16
CA GLU A 75 21.03 0.91 0.32
C GLU A 75 20.19 0.23 1.41
N MET A 76 19.94 0.92 2.52
CA MET A 76 19.05 0.44 3.58
C MET A 76 17.64 0.17 3.05
N LEU A 77 17.06 1.11 2.27
CA LEU A 77 15.74 0.89 1.68
C LEU A 77 15.76 -0.30 0.70
N LYS A 78 16.84 -0.46 -0.09
CA LYS A 78 16.99 -1.59 -1.01
C LYS A 78 17.02 -2.91 -0.23
N SER A 79 17.87 -3.02 0.79
CA SER A 79 17.97 -4.22 1.63
C SER A 79 16.65 -4.51 2.36
N PHE A 80 15.98 -3.49 2.89
CA PHE A 80 14.64 -3.62 3.47
C PHE A 80 13.65 -4.23 2.48
N THR A 81 13.57 -3.71 1.26
CA THR A 81 12.63 -4.22 0.25
C THR A 81 12.94 -5.65 -0.17
N GLN A 82 14.23 -6.02 -0.24
CA GLN A 82 14.64 -7.40 -0.50
C GLN A 82 14.22 -8.32 0.66
N SER A 83 14.48 -7.92 1.90
CA SER A 83 14.06 -8.69 3.09
C SER A 83 12.55 -8.88 3.19
N LEU A 84 11.72 -7.97 2.66
CA LEU A 84 10.27 -8.18 2.58
C LEU A 84 9.90 -9.33 1.63
N VAL A 85 10.61 -9.45 0.50
CA VAL A 85 10.34 -10.47 -0.53
C VAL A 85 10.96 -11.81 -0.15
N THR A 86 12.22 -11.83 0.28
CA THR A 86 12.95 -13.07 0.62
C THR A 86 12.65 -13.58 2.02
N GLY A 87 12.13 -12.73 2.91
CA GLY A 87 12.14 -12.98 4.35
C GLY A 87 13.53 -12.73 4.97
N THR A 88 13.57 -12.75 6.30
CA THR A 88 14.80 -12.56 7.09
C THR A 88 15.30 -13.85 7.74
N ILE A 89 14.50 -14.92 7.72
CA ILE A 89 14.85 -16.21 8.30
C ILE A 89 15.73 -16.98 7.32
N ASP A 90 16.93 -17.38 7.76
CA ASP A 90 17.73 -18.35 7.02
C ASP A 90 17.16 -19.75 7.21
N MET A 91 16.70 -20.36 6.12
CA MET A 91 16.06 -21.68 6.14
C MET A 91 17.05 -22.82 6.45
N ALA A 92 18.35 -22.61 6.25
CA ALA A 92 19.36 -23.62 6.55
C ALA A 92 19.66 -23.69 8.05
N THR A 93 19.80 -22.54 8.70
CA THR A 93 20.17 -22.46 10.12
C THR A 93 18.99 -22.23 11.06
N MET A 94 17.81 -21.92 10.51
CA MET A 94 16.60 -21.52 11.25
C MET A 94 16.83 -20.33 12.19
N LYS A 95 17.85 -19.52 11.91
CA LYS A 95 18.20 -18.32 12.68
C LYS A 95 17.94 -17.08 11.83
N ASP A 96 17.61 -15.99 12.50
CA ASP A 96 17.50 -14.67 11.91
C ASP A 96 18.55 -13.76 12.54
N SER A 97 19.47 -13.24 11.73
CA SER A 97 20.53 -12.33 12.18
C SER A 97 19.99 -10.96 12.62
N LEU A 98 18.82 -10.56 12.11
CA LEU A 98 18.15 -9.31 12.43
C LEU A 98 17.11 -9.47 13.55
N GLU A 99 16.86 -10.70 14.02
CA GLU A 99 15.84 -11.02 15.04
C GLU A 99 14.41 -10.53 14.70
N LEU A 100 14.11 -10.34 13.42
CA LEU A 100 12.80 -9.84 12.95
C LEU A 100 11.79 -10.97 12.71
N TYR A 101 12.30 -12.14 12.34
CA TYR A 101 11.60 -13.37 11.98
C TYR A 101 10.52 -13.18 10.91
N TRP A 102 10.82 -12.39 9.88
CA TRP A 102 9.88 -12.12 8.80
C TRP A 102 9.87 -13.26 7.78
N ARG A 103 8.67 -13.73 7.48
CA ARG A 103 8.41 -14.64 6.38
C ARG A 103 8.36 -13.88 5.04
N PRO A 104 8.70 -14.53 3.91
CA PRO A 104 8.50 -13.98 2.57
C PRO A 104 7.08 -13.44 2.38
N ARG A 105 6.96 -12.23 1.84
CA ARG A 105 5.66 -11.62 1.50
C ARG A 105 5.34 -11.81 0.01
N LYS A 106 4.05 -11.73 -0.32
CA LYS A 106 3.61 -11.60 -1.72
C LYS A 106 4.25 -10.35 -2.33
N ILE A 107 4.67 -10.44 -3.60
CA ILE A 107 5.37 -9.35 -4.30
C ILE A 107 4.52 -8.07 -4.31
N ASN A 108 3.22 -8.19 -4.58
CA ASN A 108 2.27 -7.08 -4.51
C ASN A 108 2.21 -6.42 -3.12
N ASP A 109 2.21 -7.22 -2.05
CA ASP A 109 2.20 -6.71 -0.67
C ASP A 109 3.47 -5.89 -0.37
N ALA A 110 4.63 -6.35 -0.84
CA ALA A 110 5.91 -5.66 -0.73
C ALA A 110 5.94 -4.36 -1.56
N ASN A 111 5.43 -4.39 -2.79
CA ASN A 111 5.31 -3.21 -3.66
C ASN A 111 4.39 -2.15 -3.04
N VAL A 112 3.28 -2.54 -2.42
CA VAL A 112 2.39 -1.63 -1.69
C VAL A 112 3.11 -0.99 -0.49
N ILE A 113 3.91 -1.76 0.26
CA ILE A 113 4.70 -1.23 1.38
C ILE A 113 5.71 -0.19 0.87
N LEU A 114 6.46 -0.52 -0.18
CA LEU A 114 7.42 0.38 -0.82
C LEU A 114 6.75 1.66 -1.32
N TYR A 115 5.57 1.56 -1.91
CA TYR A 115 4.79 2.71 -2.37
C TYR A 115 4.44 3.66 -1.23
N HIS A 116 3.93 3.14 -0.10
CA HIS A 116 3.56 3.99 1.04
C HIS A 116 4.78 4.69 1.66
N ILE A 117 5.91 3.98 1.78
CA ILE A 117 7.16 4.55 2.29
C ILE A 117 7.66 5.65 1.35
N THR A 118 7.74 5.34 0.05
CA THR A 118 8.22 6.30 -0.97
C THR A 118 7.36 7.55 -0.98
N ASN A 119 6.03 7.40 -1.04
CA ASN A 119 5.08 8.52 -1.05
C ASN A 119 5.20 9.40 0.21
N TYR A 120 5.32 8.79 1.38
CA TYR A 120 5.56 9.54 2.61
C TYR A 120 6.89 10.29 2.59
N THR A 121 7.98 9.65 2.17
CA THR A 121 9.31 10.29 2.13
C THR A 121 9.42 11.38 1.06
N ASP A 122 8.69 11.26 -0.04
CA ASP A 122 8.59 12.30 -1.04
C ASP A 122 7.81 13.51 -0.50
N PHE A 123 6.69 13.26 0.18
CA PHE A 123 5.94 14.32 0.84
C PHE A 123 6.80 15.10 1.82
N LEU A 124 7.65 14.42 2.60
CA LEU A 124 8.61 15.09 3.50
C LEU A 124 9.64 15.91 2.72
N ALA A 125 10.21 15.37 1.64
CA ALA A 125 11.21 16.05 0.83
C ALA A 125 10.67 17.28 0.06
N GLU A 126 9.35 17.41 -0.05
CA GLU A 126 8.69 18.58 -0.63
C GLU A 126 8.39 19.68 0.39
N GLN A 127 8.57 19.44 1.70
CA GLN A 127 8.36 20.46 2.73
C GLN A 127 9.59 21.36 2.90
N ASP A 128 9.36 22.66 3.14
CA ASP A 128 10.39 23.70 3.22
C ASP A 128 11.47 23.42 4.30
N ASP A 129 11.12 22.70 5.36
CA ASP A 129 12.03 22.38 6.48
C ASP A 129 13.00 21.22 6.19
N PHE A 130 12.81 20.47 5.09
CA PHE A 130 13.59 19.29 4.77
C PHE A 130 14.50 19.52 3.57
N THR A 131 15.76 19.87 3.84
CA THR A 131 16.83 20.00 2.82
C THR A 131 17.41 18.65 2.36
N THR A 132 16.84 17.53 2.81
CA THR A 132 17.39 16.19 2.60
C THR A 132 17.03 15.59 1.24
N ASN A 133 18.01 14.88 0.67
CA ASN A 133 17.83 14.09 -0.54
C ASN A 133 16.70 13.04 -0.35
N ARG A 134 15.88 12.82 -1.37
CA ARG A 134 14.78 11.84 -1.34
C ARG A 134 15.30 10.47 -0.93
N LEU A 135 14.58 9.76 -0.05
CA LEU A 135 14.94 8.39 0.37
C LEU A 135 15.08 7.44 -0.82
N ASN A 136 14.17 7.55 -1.80
CA ASN A 136 14.21 6.81 -3.05
C ASN A 136 14.36 7.80 -4.21
N PRO A 137 15.57 8.26 -4.56
CA PRO A 137 15.75 9.31 -5.55
C PRO A 137 15.40 8.84 -6.97
N TYR A 138 15.19 9.81 -7.85
CA TYR A 138 15.04 9.56 -9.28
C TYR A 138 16.42 9.46 -9.94
N ARG A 139 16.55 8.51 -10.85
CA ARG A 139 17.67 8.40 -11.80
C ARG A 139 17.16 8.53 -13.22
N LYS A 140 18.06 8.82 -14.16
CA LYS A 140 17.74 8.80 -15.58
C LYS A 140 17.35 7.38 -16.01
N ALA A 141 16.25 7.28 -16.75
CA ALA A 141 15.80 6.06 -17.38
C ALA A 141 16.80 5.63 -18.46
N THR A 142 17.00 4.32 -18.59
CA THR A 142 17.63 3.76 -19.79
C THR A 142 16.67 3.87 -20.98
N SER A 143 17.19 3.72 -22.21
CA SER A 143 16.39 3.78 -23.43
C SER A 143 15.21 2.79 -23.43
N TYR A 144 15.43 1.57 -22.91
CA TYR A 144 14.37 0.57 -22.80
C TYR A 144 13.35 0.89 -21.70
N GLU A 145 13.80 1.38 -20.54
CA GLU A 145 12.90 1.82 -19.46
C GLU A 145 12.02 3.00 -19.90
N GLU A 146 12.60 3.96 -20.60
CA GLU A 146 11.85 5.11 -21.15
C GLU A 146 10.78 4.63 -22.13
N ARG A 147 11.10 3.68 -23.02
CA ARG A 147 10.11 3.07 -23.93
C ARG A 147 8.99 2.36 -23.17
N LEU A 148 9.31 1.60 -22.12
CA LEU A 148 8.31 0.95 -21.28
C LEU A 148 7.41 1.96 -20.56
N ASN A 149 7.99 3.06 -20.06
CA ASN A 149 7.23 4.15 -19.46
C ASN A 149 6.25 4.77 -20.48
N TRP A 150 6.71 5.00 -21.71
CA TRP A 150 5.86 5.47 -22.81
C TRP A 150 4.74 4.48 -23.15
N CYS A 151 5.03 3.18 -23.23
CA CYS A 151 3.99 2.16 -23.46
C CYS A 151 2.93 2.18 -22.35
N SER A 152 3.34 2.25 -21.08
CA SER A 152 2.42 2.37 -19.94
C SER A 152 1.58 3.64 -20.01
N TYR A 153 2.20 4.77 -20.34
CA TYR A 153 1.54 6.06 -20.51
C TYR A 153 0.47 5.99 -21.61
N TYR A 154 0.81 5.50 -22.81
CA TYR A 154 -0.14 5.41 -23.92
C TYR A 154 -1.27 4.41 -23.63
N HIS A 155 -0.97 3.27 -23.01
CA HIS A 155 -2.00 2.31 -22.59
C HIS A 155 -2.98 2.94 -21.60
N LYS A 156 -2.49 3.75 -20.65
CA LYS A 156 -3.35 4.49 -19.72
C LYS A 156 -4.18 5.55 -20.44
N GLN A 157 -3.57 6.34 -21.31
CA GLN A 157 -4.23 7.43 -22.04
C GLN A 157 -5.28 6.96 -23.05
N ALA A 158 -5.11 5.76 -23.62
CA ALA A 158 -6.12 5.16 -24.49
C ALA A 158 -7.47 4.96 -23.79
N ASN A 159 -7.46 4.77 -22.46
CA ASN A 159 -8.64 4.56 -21.64
C ASN A 159 -9.17 5.85 -20.97
N VAL A 160 -8.59 7.02 -21.29
CA VAL A 160 -9.01 8.32 -20.73
C VAL A 160 -9.77 9.12 -21.80
N PHE A 161 -11.02 9.45 -21.52
CA PHE A 161 -11.90 10.17 -22.46
C PHE A 161 -11.32 11.53 -22.91
N LEU A 162 -10.78 12.32 -21.97
CA LEU A 162 -10.18 13.63 -22.26
C LEU A 162 -8.66 13.59 -22.36
N ASN A 163 -8.10 12.54 -22.98
CA ASN A 163 -6.65 12.36 -23.09
C ASN A 163 -5.93 13.50 -23.84
N HIS A 164 -6.62 14.21 -24.72
CA HIS A 164 -6.10 15.33 -25.51
C HIS A 164 -5.77 16.57 -24.67
N LEU A 165 -6.31 16.67 -23.45
CA LEU A 165 -5.97 17.72 -22.49
C LEU A 165 -4.71 17.40 -21.67
N SER A 166 -4.15 16.19 -21.82
CA SER A 166 -2.96 15.79 -21.07
C SER A 166 -1.72 16.57 -21.50
N ASN A 167 -0.95 17.06 -20.51
CA ASN A 167 0.30 17.76 -20.76
C ASN A 167 1.41 16.77 -21.20
N LYS A 168 1.68 16.72 -22.51
CA LYS A 168 2.69 15.84 -23.10
C LYS A 168 4.13 16.20 -22.70
N ILE A 169 4.40 17.47 -22.38
CA ILE A 169 5.74 17.93 -21.99
C ILE A 169 6.09 17.38 -20.61
N ASP A 170 5.19 17.52 -19.65
CA ASP A 170 5.35 16.96 -18.31
C ASP A 170 5.46 15.42 -18.36
N ALA A 171 4.67 14.76 -19.22
CA ALA A 171 4.78 13.32 -19.43
C ALA A 171 6.16 12.91 -19.98
N ALA A 172 6.73 13.70 -20.90
CA ALA A 172 8.06 13.43 -21.45
C ALA A 172 9.15 13.54 -20.39
N GLU A 173 9.12 14.58 -19.55
CA GLU A 173 10.09 14.73 -18.46
C GLU A 173 9.97 13.61 -17.42
N LYS A 174 8.74 13.21 -17.06
CA LYS A 174 8.50 12.08 -16.15
C LYS A 174 8.97 10.75 -16.72
N ASN A 175 8.74 10.49 -18.01
CA ASN A 175 9.12 9.22 -18.64
C ASN A 175 10.64 9.02 -18.75
N LYS A 176 11.42 10.11 -18.72
CA LYS A 176 12.90 10.09 -18.67
C LYS A 176 13.45 9.71 -17.29
N LEU A 177 12.61 9.60 -16.27
CA LEU A 177 13.03 9.35 -14.89
C LEU A 177 12.45 8.03 -14.36
N VAL A 178 13.26 7.30 -13.60
CA VAL A 178 12.87 6.05 -12.92
C VAL A 178 13.40 6.10 -11.49
N ARG A 179 12.69 5.47 -10.54
CA ARG A 179 13.17 5.34 -9.16
C ARG A 179 14.39 4.42 -9.09
N VAL A 180 15.33 4.72 -8.20
CA VAL A 180 16.48 3.82 -7.96
C VAL A 180 16.00 2.46 -7.45
N ILE A 181 15.02 2.45 -6.54
CA ILE A 181 14.36 1.24 -6.07
C ILE A 181 12.99 1.18 -6.71
N GLY A 182 12.86 0.28 -7.69
CA GLY A 182 11.62 0.01 -8.41
C GLY A 182 10.78 -1.06 -7.76
N ASN A 183 9.57 -1.25 -8.29
CA ASN A 183 8.72 -2.37 -7.93
C ASN A 183 9.38 -3.69 -8.35
N HIS A 184 9.16 -4.72 -7.55
CA HIS A 184 9.48 -6.08 -7.92
C HIS A 184 8.47 -6.56 -8.97
N LEU A 185 8.97 -7.25 -10.00
CA LEU A 185 8.14 -7.80 -11.06
C LEU A 185 7.24 -8.89 -10.50
N GLU A 186 5.95 -8.72 -10.73
CA GLU A 186 4.95 -9.74 -10.40
C GLU A 186 4.80 -10.69 -11.59
N ASP A 187 4.81 -11.99 -11.31
CA ASP A 187 4.38 -12.98 -12.27
C ASP A 187 2.90 -12.75 -12.55
N LYS A 188 2.57 -12.31 -13.76
CA LYS A 188 1.19 -12.05 -14.19
C LYS A 188 0.38 -13.33 -14.44
N VAL A 189 0.94 -14.48 -14.10
CA VAL A 189 0.25 -15.76 -14.28
C VAL A 189 -0.57 -16.02 -13.04
N ASP A 190 -1.86 -15.70 -13.14
CA ASP A 190 -2.83 -16.05 -12.13
C ASP A 190 -3.14 -17.55 -12.25
N TYR A 191 -2.47 -18.35 -11.43
CA TYR A 191 -2.74 -19.78 -11.30
C TYR A 191 -3.85 -20.05 -10.26
N GLU A 192 -4.36 -19.03 -9.55
CA GLU A 192 -5.42 -19.23 -8.57
C GLU A 192 -6.75 -19.42 -9.30
N TYR A 193 -7.26 -20.65 -9.29
CA TYR A 193 -8.63 -20.93 -9.70
C TYR A 193 -9.57 -20.11 -8.80
N ALA A 194 -10.23 -19.10 -9.36
CA ALA A 194 -11.26 -18.37 -8.66
C ALA A 194 -12.36 -19.35 -8.25
N THR A 195 -12.39 -19.70 -6.97
CA THR A 195 -13.38 -20.61 -6.41
C THR A 195 -14.75 -19.96 -6.52
N ARG A 196 -15.52 -20.38 -7.54
CA ARG A 196 -16.88 -19.91 -7.74
C ARG A 196 -17.84 -20.83 -7.00
N PHE A 197 -18.88 -20.24 -6.42
CA PHE A 197 -19.98 -21.01 -5.88
C PHE A 197 -20.66 -21.80 -7.02
N PRO A 198 -21.01 -23.09 -6.82
CA PRO A 198 -21.66 -23.88 -7.85
C PRO A 198 -22.98 -23.22 -8.32
N GLU A 199 -23.09 -22.93 -9.61
CA GLU A 199 -24.23 -22.19 -10.17
C GLU A 199 -25.54 -22.97 -10.01
N ASP A 200 -25.49 -24.29 -10.08
CA ASP A 200 -26.63 -25.19 -9.85
C ASP A 200 -27.14 -25.18 -8.40
N GLN A 201 -26.32 -24.72 -7.45
CA GLN A 201 -26.69 -24.63 -6.03
C GLN A 201 -27.17 -23.24 -5.61
N ILE A 202 -27.08 -22.21 -6.47
CA ILE A 202 -27.37 -20.83 -6.07
C ILE A 202 -28.82 -20.64 -5.65
N GLU A 203 -29.77 -21.21 -6.40
CA GLU A 203 -31.19 -21.13 -6.07
C GLU A 203 -31.47 -21.84 -4.74
N ARG A 204 -30.85 -22.99 -4.51
CA ARG A 204 -30.97 -23.74 -3.25
C ARG A 204 -30.45 -22.92 -2.07
N LEU A 205 -29.31 -22.25 -2.22
CA LEU A 205 -28.76 -21.34 -1.21
C LEU A 205 -29.73 -20.18 -0.94
N LEU A 206 -30.31 -19.58 -1.97
CA LEU A 206 -31.24 -18.46 -1.82
C LEU A 206 -32.51 -18.88 -1.09
N TYR A 207 -33.13 -20.00 -1.44
CA TYR A 207 -34.41 -20.42 -0.84
C TYR A 207 -34.28 -21.13 0.51
N LEU A 208 -33.21 -21.90 0.73
CA LEU A 208 -33.05 -22.74 1.94
C LEU A 208 -31.91 -22.29 2.86
N GLY A 209 -30.98 -21.46 2.37
CA GLY A 209 -29.74 -21.14 3.07
C GLY A 209 -29.83 -19.93 4.02
N PHE A 210 -30.86 -19.10 3.89
CA PHE A 210 -31.03 -17.87 4.68
C PHE A 210 -32.14 -17.99 5.72
N GLU A 211 -32.34 -19.16 6.31
CA GLU A 211 -33.29 -19.36 7.41
C GLU A 211 -32.57 -19.57 8.74
N LYS A 212 -33.00 -18.85 9.78
CA LYS A 212 -32.55 -19.07 11.15
C LYS A 212 -33.76 -19.16 12.07
N ASN A 213 -33.98 -20.34 12.65
CA ASN A 213 -35.08 -20.64 13.57
C ASN A 213 -36.47 -20.29 13.00
N GLY A 214 -36.76 -20.64 11.74
CA GLY A 214 -38.05 -20.33 11.11
C GLY A 214 -38.20 -18.89 10.60
N VAL A 215 -37.20 -18.03 10.78
CA VAL A 215 -37.19 -16.65 10.28
C VAL A 215 -36.21 -16.54 9.12
N ILE A 216 -36.71 -16.08 7.98
CA ILE A 216 -35.90 -15.87 6.77
C ILE A 216 -35.17 -14.51 6.86
N ASP A 217 -33.86 -14.53 6.64
CA ASP A 217 -33.01 -13.33 6.53
C ASP A 217 -33.02 -12.81 5.08
N TYR A 218 -34.10 -12.11 4.73
CA TYR A 218 -34.27 -11.48 3.42
C TYR A 218 -33.17 -10.46 3.09
N LYS A 219 -32.55 -9.84 4.10
CA LYS A 219 -31.47 -8.87 3.89
C LYS A 219 -30.24 -9.59 3.32
N SER A 220 -29.79 -10.66 3.97
CA SER A 220 -28.64 -11.43 3.51
C SER A 220 -28.91 -12.10 2.16
N GLN A 221 -30.15 -12.59 1.95
CA GLN A 221 -30.58 -13.14 0.66
C GLN A 221 -30.47 -12.12 -0.48
N ALA A 222 -30.98 -10.89 -0.29
CA ALA A 222 -30.90 -9.82 -1.29
C ALA A 222 -29.45 -9.38 -1.55
N ILE A 223 -28.62 -9.29 -0.50
CA ILE A 223 -27.18 -9.02 -0.61
C ILE A 223 -26.50 -10.07 -1.51
N THR A 224 -26.79 -11.35 -1.29
CA THR A 224 -26.24 -12.45 -2.12
C THR A 224 -26.70 -12.36 -3.57
N MET A 225 -27.96 -12.01 -3.82
CA MET A 225 -28.45 -11.78 -5.19
C MET A 225 -27.70 -10.63 -5.88
N LEU A 226 -27.51 -9.51 -5.18
CA LEU A 226 -26.78 -8.35 -5.70
C LEU A 226 -25.31 -8.67 -6.01
N MET A 227 -24.64 -9.46 -5.16
CA MET A 227 -23.26 -9.91 -5.41
C MET A 227 -23.17 -10.86 -6.60
N ASN A 228 -24.02 -11.88 -6.64
CA ASN A 228 -23.92 -12.94 -7.64
C ASN A 228 -24.35 -12.47 -9.03
N TYR A 229 -25.49 -11.76 -9.12
CA TYR A 229 -26.07 -11.33 -10.39
C TYR A 229 -25.69 -9.90 -10.79
N GLY A 230 -25.51 -9.01 -9.81
CA GLY A 230 -25.09 -7.62 -10.06
C GLY A 230 -23.58 -7.45 -10.19
N GLY A 231 -22.80 -8.49 -9.88
CA GLY A 231 -21.33 -8.43 -9.92
C GLY A 231 -20.73 -7.44 -8.92
N LEU A 232 -21.50 -7.02 -7.91
CA LEU A 232 -21.05 -6.05 -6.93
C LEU A 232 -19.99 -6.63 -6.01
N ARG A 233 -18.95 -5.85 -5.74
CA ARG A 233 -17.94 -6.17 -4.73
C ARG A 233 -18.56 -6.05 -3.35
N LYS A 234 -18.00 -6.79 -2.38
CA LYS A 234 -18.45 -6.75 -0.98
C LYS A 234 -18.54 -5.33 -0.42
N SER A 235 -17.62 -4.44 -0.78
CA SER A 235 -17.65 -3.04 -0.32
C SER A 235 -18.77 -2.21 -0.94
N GLU A 236 -19.15 -2.49 -2.19
CA GLU A 236 -20.11 -1.68 -2.96
C GLU A 236 -21.55 -1.84 -2.47
N ILE A 237 -21.87 -2.96 -1.81
CA ILE A 237 -23.23 -3.25 -1.30
C ILE A 237 -23.61 -2.35 -0.12
N PHE A 238 -22.60 -1.78 0.56
CA PHE A 238 -22.78 -0.97 1.76
C PHE A 238 -22.57 0.54 1.51
N HIS A 239 -22.48 0.94 0.23
CA HIS A 239 -22.35 2.32 -0.22
C HIS A 239 -23.65 2.79 -0.88
#